data_AF-C4V6P5-F1
#
_entry.id   AF-C4V6P5-F1
#
_cell.length_a   1.000
_cell.length_b   1.000
_cell.length_c   1.000
_cell.angle_alpha   90.00
_cell.angle_beta   90.00
_cell.angle_gamma   90.00
#
_symmetry.space_group_name_H-M   'P 1'
#
loop_
_entity.id
_entity.type
_entity.pdbx_description
1 polymer ?
#
loop_
_entity_poly.entity_id
_entity_poly.type
_entity_poly.pdbx_seq_one_letter_code
_entity_poly.pdbx_strand_id
1 'polypeptide(L)'
;MYKEVPKEYAFIYRNKRNPINKKESKKLHRQALYNRLKSISPYPHLVEVEDVKSEDPIFYNKIKNLHSSVPVVKRWKNKFLFPINFNKKEYTIPISIINTGLDLLRQNIIQIKKNQTDKEKFLSKLFPKLGSASINPKKLYEAFSPFRPFMFPYGEVFDFTWETEKKRYCPGMLTDELKKALGMTEFSPPPWIFKMQKIGPPPSYPDLKIPGVNANIPPGCQYGYEPNKWGKPCFVPEEKEEYIFNLENQYLSLKPKKPDI
;
A
#
# COMPACT_ATOMS: atom_id res chain seq x y z
N MET A 1 -10.50 -16.18 -53.85
CA MET A 1 -11.65 -15.67 -54.62
C MET A 1 -12.92 -15.91 -53.83
N TYR A 2 -13.42 -14.90 -53.12
CA TYR A 2 -14.72 -14.99 -52.45
C TYR A 2 -15.80 -14.85 -53.52
N LYS A 3 -16.70 -15.84 -53.63
CA LYS A 3 -17.83 -15.78 -54.57
C LYS A 3 -18.71 -14.59 -54.19
N GLU A 4 -18.86 -13.63 -55.11
CA GLU A 4 -19.83 -12.55 -54.97
C GLU A 4 -21.22 -13.17 -54.92
N VAL A 5 -21.90 -12.99 -53.79
CA VAL A 5 -23.28 -13.47 -53.64
C VAL A 5 -24.17 -12.64 -54.56
N PRO A 6 -24.97 -13.24 -55.46
CA PRO A 6 -25.87 -12.50 -56.34
C PRO A 6 -26.80 -11.61 -55.53
N LYS A 7 -27.01 -10.36 -55.97
CA LYS A 7 -27.83 -9.35 -55.27
C LYS A 7 -29.23 -9.87 -54.92
N GLU A 8 -29.77 -10.75 -55.75
CA GLU A 8 -31.06 -11.39 -55.58
C GLU A 8 -31.14 -12.25 -54.31
N TYR A 9 -30.02 -12.84 -53.85
CA TYR A 9 -29.97 -13.66 -52.63
C TYR A 9 -29.42 -12.89 -51.41
N ALA A 10 -29.18 -11.58 -51.54
CA ALA A 10 -28.66 -10.75 -50.45
C ALA A 10 -29.61 -10.70 -49.24
N PHE A 11 -30.91 -10.96 -49.42
CA PHE A 11 -31.90 -11.01 -48.34
C PHE A 11 -31.72 -12.24 -47.43
N ILE A 12 -31.15 -13.34 -47.93
CA ILE A 12 -30.89 -14.58 -47.17
C ILE A 12 -29.72 -14.35 -46.19
N TYR A 13 -28.71 -13.60 -46.62
CA TYR A 13 -27.53 -13.25 -45.82
C TYR A 13 -27.63 -11.88 -45.14
N ARG A 14 -28.78 -11.20 -45.26
CA ARG A 14 -29.06 -9.99 -44.48
C ARG A 14 -29.19 -10.45 -43.04
N ASN A 15 -28.04 -10.50 -42.36
CA ASN A 15 -27.93 -10.79 -40.93
C ASN A 15 -29.11 -10.12 -40.25
N LYS A 16 -30.04 -10.92 -39.72
CA LYS A 16 -31.11 -10.45 -38.84
C LYS A 16 -30.41 -9.90 -37.59
N ARG A 17 -29.81 -8.71 -37.72
CA ARG A 17 -29.31 -7.93 -36.62
C ARG A 17 -30.56 -7.59 -35.83
N ASN A 18 -30.75 -8.27 -34.71
CA ASN A 18 -31.81 -7.92 -33.78
C ASN A 18 -31.74 -6.40 -33.57
N PRO A 19 -32.86 -5.68 -33.74
CA PRO A 19 -32.87 -4.24 -33.64
C PRO A 19 -32.31 -3.85 -32.27
N ILE A 20 -31.20 -3.12 -32.28
CA ILE A 20 -30.50 -2.70 -31.07
C ILE A 20 -31.48 -1.87 -30.23
N ASN A 21 -31.54 -2.19 -28.93
CA ASN A 21 -32.40 -1.45 -28.00
C ASN A 21 -32.04 0.04 -28.05
N LYS A 22 -33.03 0.95 -28.03
CA LYS A 22 -32.80 2.41 -28.03
C LYS A 22 -31.78 2.85 -26.97
N LYS A 23 -31.79 2.21 -25.80
CA LYS A 23 -30.82 2.46 -24.72
C LYS A 23 -29.39 2.09 -25.12
N GLU A 24 -29.23 0.95 -25.78
CA GLU A 24 -27.94 0.43 -26.24
C GLU A 24 -27.37 1.26 -27.39
N SER A 25 -28.22 1.66 -28.35
CA SER A 25 -27.84 2.55 -29.44
C SER A 25 -27.30 3.90 -28.93
N LYS A 26 -27.98 4.52 -27.94
CA LYS A 26 -27.49 5.75 -27.30
C LYS A 26 -26.14 5.55 -26.60
N LYS A 27 -25.90 4.38 -25.99
CA LYS A 27 -24.63 4.06 -25.34
C LYS A 27 -23.50 3.94 -26.36
N LEU A 28 -23.74 3.24 -27.48
CA LEU A 28 -22.77 3.11 -28.58
C LEU A 28 -22.44 4.46 -29.21
N HIS A 29 -23.46 5.29 -29.45
CA HIS A 29 -23.25 6.63 -29.98
C HIS A 29 -22.38 7.49 -29.06
N ARG A 30 -22.65 7.49 -27.74
CA ARG A 30 -21.82 8.19 -26.76
C ARG A 30 -20.38 7.67 -26.71
N GLN A 31 -20.18 6.36 -26.83
CA GLN A 31 -18.84 5.77 -26.89
C GLN A 31 -18.08 6.23 -28.14
N ALA A 32 -18.75 6.30 -29.29
CA ALA A 32 -18.14 6.80 -30.53
C ALA A 32 -17.74 8.28 -30.40
N LEU A 33 -18.58 9.12 -29.79
CA LEU A 33 -18.25 10.52 -29.51
C LEU A 33 -17.07 10.66 -28.54
N TYR A 34 -17.03 9.86 -27.48
CA TYR A 34 -15.90 9.82 -26.54
C TYR A 34 -14.58 9.47 -27.26
N ASN A 35 -14.59 8.43 -28.09
CA ASN A 35 -13.40 8.01 -28.84
C ASN A 35 -12.92 9.11 -29.81
N ARG A 36 -13.86 9.79 -30.48
CA ARG A 36 -13.57 10.93 -31.34
C ARG A 36 -12.97 12.08 -30.55
N LEU A 37 -13.57 12.44 -29.42
CA LEU A 37 -13.08 13.51 -28.54
C LEU A 37 -11.67 13.22 -28.04
N LYS A 38 -11.41 11.97 -27.63
CA LYS A 38 -10.08 11.53 -27.18
C LYS A 38 -9.02 11.62 -28.27
N SER A 39 -9.40 11.47 -29.54
CA SER A 39 -8.49 11.60 -30.68
C SER A 39 -8.17 13.06 -31.03
N ILE A 40 -9.10 13.99 -30.76
CA ILE A 40 -8.96 15.43 -31.11
C ILE A 40 -8.38 16.25 -29.94
N SER A 41 -8.63 15.82 -28.71
CA SER A 41 -8.26 16.53 -27.49
C SER A 41 -6.73 16.67 -27.33
N PRO A 42 -6.23 17.83 -26.84
CA PRO A 42 -4.80 18.02 -26.59
C PRO A 42 -4.27 17.15 -25.45
N TYR A 43 -5.11 16.83 -24.45
CA TYR A 43 -4.77 15.95 -23.32
C TYR A 43 -5.73 14.76 -23.27
N PRO A 44 -5.53 13.72 -24.11
CA PRO A 44 -6.41 12.56 -24.21
C PRO A 44 -6.59 11.77 -22.92
N HIS A 45 -5.62 11.83 -22.01
CA HIS A 45 -5.61 11.09 -20.75
C HIS A 45 -6.59 11.67 -19.70
N LEU A 46 -6.93 12.96 -19.80
CA LEU A 46 -7.87 13.65 -18.89
C LEU A 46 -9.33 13.58 -19.36
N VAL A 47 -9.57 13.05 -20.57
CA VAL A 47 -10.90 12.99 -21.16
C VAL A 47 -11.71 11.88 -20.49
N GLU A 48 -12.81 12.28 -19.85
CA GLU A 48 -13.79 11.40 -19.23
C GLU A 48 -15.01 11.20 -20.15
N VAL A 49 -15.81 10.17 -19.87
CA VAL A 49 -17.01 9.86 -20.68
C VAL A 49 -18.07 10.95 -20.53
N GLU A 50 -18.08 11.65 -19.40
CA GLU A 50 -18.99 12.73 -19.08
C GLU A 50 -18.72 14.00 -19.90
N ASP A 51 -17.47 14.21 -20.31
CA ASP A 51 -17.04 15.41 -21.05
C ASP A 51 -17.77 15.54 -22.39
N VAL A 52 -18.23 14.43 -22.97
CA VAL A 52 -19.00 14.39 -24.23
C VAL A 52 -20.27 15.24 -24.15
N LYS A 53 -20.84 15.43 -22.96
CA LYS A 53 -22.05 16.22 -22.75
C LYS A 53 -21.78 17.69 -22.42
N SER A 54 -20.53 18.09 -22.26
CA SER A 54 -20.21 19.50 -22.03
C SER A 54 -20.44 20.31 -23.30
N GLU A 55 -20.74 21.60 -23.15
CA GLU A 55 -20.93 22.52 -24.28
C GLU A 55 -19.64 22.61 -25.11
N ASP A 56 -18.50 22.83 -24.44
CA ASP A 56 -17.17 22.93 -25.06
C ASP A 56 -16.16 21.94 -24.44
N PRO A 57 -16.11 20.69 -24.92
CA PRO A 57 -15.27 19.65 -24.31
C PRO A 57 -13.76 19.89 -24.49
N ILE A 58 -13.35 20.57 -25.57
CA ILE A 58 -11.94 20.89 -25.83
C ILE A 58 -11.45 21.97 -24.84
N PHE A 59 -12.26 22.99 -24.59
CA PHE A 59 -11.92 24.04 -23.62
C PHE A 59 -11.91 23.47 -22.20
N TYR A 60 -12.90 22.65 -21.85
CA TYR A 60 -12.94 21.99 -20.56
C TYR A 60 -11.70 21.10 -20.31
N ASN A 61 -11.23 20.38 -21.33
CA ASN A 61 -10.00 19.61 -21.25
C ASN A 61 -8.76 20.48 -20.95
N LYS A 62 -8.68 21.68 -21.53
CA LYS A 62 -7.62 22.65 -21.21
C LYS A 62 -7.70 23.11 -19.75
N ILE A 63 -8.92 23.36 -19.23
CA ILE A 63 -9.13 23.72 -17.82
C ILE A 63 -8.69 22.60 -16.88
N LYS A 64 -9.02 21.35 -17.19
CA LYS A 64 -8.58 20.18 -16.39
C LYS A 64 -7.06 20.09 -16.28
N ASN A 65 -6.34 20.55 -17.30
CA ASN A 65 -4.89 20.54 -17.34
C ASN A 65 -4.23 21.83 -16.77
N LEU A 66 -4.99 22.75 -16.18
CA LEU A 66 -4.38 23.93 -15.58
C LEU A 66 -3.45 23.54 -14.42
N HIS A 67 -2.35 24.28 -14.28
CA HIS A 67 -1.41 24.08 -13.18
C HIS A 67 -2.13 24.26 -11.85
N SER A 68 -1.83 23.37 -10.89
CA SER A 68 -2.47 23.34 -9.57
C SER A 68 -3.99 23.12 -9.59
N SER A 69 -4.57 22.73 -10.74
CA SER A 69 -5.99 22.35 -10.78
C SER A 69 -6.21 21.05 -10.05
N VAL A 70 -7.19 21.03 -9.13
CA VAL A 70 -7.58 19.81 -8.40
C VAL A 70 -8.77 19.18 -9.13
N PRO A 71 -8.68 17.91 -9.54
CA PRO A 71 -9.78 17.27 -10.26
C PRO A 71 -11.01 17.08 -9.36
N VAL A 72 -12.18 17.11 -9.98
CA VAL A 72 -13.44 16.80 -9.28
C VAL A 72 -13.43 15.34 -8.82
N VAL A 73 -13.85 15.11 -7.58
CA VAL A 73 -13.92 13.76 -6.99
C VAL A 73 -14.88 12.88 -7.78
N LYS A 74 -14.42 11.72 -8.26
CA LYS A 74 -15.20 10.78 -9.10
C LYS A 74 -16.58 10.39 -8.54
N ARG A 75 -16.75 10.47 -7.21
CA ARG A 75 -17.97 10.08 -6.48
C ARG A 75 -19.07 11.14 -6.48
N TRP A 76 -18.90 12.27 -7.17
CA TRP A 76 -19.96 13.29 -7.31
C TRP A 76 -21.28 12.73 -7.89
N LYS A 77 -21.21 11.59 -8.58
CA LYS A 77 -22.37 10.86 -9.14
C LYS A 77 -23.16 10.06 -8.10
N ASN A 78 -22.59 9.84 -6.92
CA ASN A 78 -23.19 9.01 -5.87
C ASN A 78 -24.12 9.86 -5.02
N LYS A 79 -25.31 9.34 -4.70
CA LYS A 79 -26.30 10.03 -3.83
C LYS A 79 -25.77 10.26 -2.41
N PHE A 80 -24.94 9.34 -1.91
CA PHE A 80 -24.41 9.37 -0.57
C PHE A 80 -22.92 9.71 -0.58
N LEU A 81 -22.51 10.58 0.35
CA LEU A 81 -21.13 10.94 0.57
C LEU A 81 -20.31 9.69 0.91
N PHE A 82 -20.73 8.94 1.94
CA PHE A 82 -20.09 7.70 2.37
C PHE A 82 -20.75 6.45 1.77
N PRO A 83 -19.98 5.40 1.45
CA PRO A 83 -20.58 4.10 1.15
C PRO A 83 -21.29 3.52 2.38
N ILE A 84 -22.31 2.69 2.16
CA ILE A 84 -23.13 2.09 3.24
C ILE A 84 -22.26 1.29 4.22
N ASN A 85 -21.25 0.59 3.71
CA ASN A 85 -20.35 -0.26 4.51
C ASN A 85 -19.15 0.52 5.07
N PHE A 86 -19.19 1.86 5.07
CA PHE A 86 -18.10 2.66 5.59
C PHE A 86 -18.10 2.66 7.12
N ASN A 87 -17.17 1.92 7.71
CA ASN A 87 -16.92 1.97 9.14
C ASN A 87 -16.05 3.18 9.46
N LYS A 88 -16.68 4.28 9.84
CA LYS A 88 -15.98 5.47 10.33
C LYS A 88 -15.20 5.10 11.58
N LYS A 89 -13.87 5.28 11.55
CA LYS A 89 -13.05 5.11 12.75
C LYS A 89 -13.55 6.00 13.87
N GLU A 90 -13.56 5.43 15.08
CA GLU A 90 -13.83 6.19 16.28
C GLU A 90 -12.77 7.28 16.46
N TYR A 91 -13.18 8.37 17.08
CA TYR A 91 -12.27 9.47 17.36
C TYR A 91 -11.20 9.00 18.35
N THR A 92 -9.94 9.00 17.90
CA THR A 92 -8.81 8.73 18.77
C THR A 92 -8.26 10.05 19.30
N ILE A 93 -8.08 10.11 20.61
CA ILE A 93 -7.52 11.28 21.26
C ILE A 93 -6.02 11.34 20.92
N PRO A 94 -5.46 12.51 20.60
CA PRO A 94 -4.02 12.67 20.41
C PRO A 94 -3.21 12.19 21.62
N ILE A 95 -2.07 11.55 21.35
CA ILE A 95 -1.20 10.96 22.38
C ILE A 95 -0.77 12.00 23.42
N SER A 96 -0.51 13.25 23.01
CA SER A 96 -0.16 14.34 23.93
C SER A 96 -1.23 14.59 25.00
N ILE A 97 -2.51 14.48 24.62
CA ILE A 97 -3.64 14.64 25.53
C ILE A 97 -3.83 13.37 26.37
N ILE A 98 -3.65 12.18 25.78
CA ILE A 98 -3.71 10.92 26.55
C ILE A 98 -2.69 10.92 27.70
N ASN A 99 -1.48 11.41 27.45
CA ASN A 99 -0.41 11.50 28.44
C ASN A 99 -0.74 12.40 29.64
N THR A 100 -1.73 13.31 29.52
CA THR A 100 -2.20 14.10 30.66
C THR A 100 -2.98 13.27 31.69
N GLY A 101 -3.46 12.08 31.30
CA GLY A 101 -4.31 11.22 32.13
C GLY A 101 -5.78 11.67 32.21
N LEU A 102 -6.16 12.69 31.43
CA LEU A 102 -7.54 13.19 31.38
C LEU A 102 -8.56 12.13 30.94
N ASP A 103 -8.17 11.26 30.01
CA ASP A 103 -9.04 10.19 29.52
C ASP A 103 -9.43 9.24 30.65
N LEU A 104 -8.43 8.71 31.38
CA LEU A 104 -8.63 7.84 32.55
C LEU A 104 -9.45 8.53 33.64
N LEU A 105 -9.15 9.80 33.93
CA LEU A 105 -9.88 10.57 34.94
C LEU A 105 -11.36 10.70 34.55
N ARG A 106 -11.63 11.03 33.27
CA ARG A 106 -13.00 11.16 32.77
C ARG A 106 -13.73 9.82 32.78
N GLN A 107 -13.06 8.73 32.42
CA GLN A 107 -13.61 7.37 32.49
C GLN A 107 -13.99 7.00 33.93
N ASN A 108 -13.13 7.29 34.91
CA ASN A 108 -13.41 7.07 36.33
C ASN A 108 -14.63 7.87 36.81
N ILE A 109 -14.75 9.15 36.44
CA ILE A 109 -15.92 9.97 36.78
C ILE A 109 -17.21 9.40 36.17
N ILE A 110 -17.15 8.94 34.93
CA ILE A 110 -18.30 8.32 34.26
C ILE A 110 -18.71 7.04 34.99
N GLN A 111 -17.75 6.20 35.41
CA GLN A 111 -18.03 5.00 36.18
C GLN A 111 -18.65 5.32 37.55
N ILE A 112 -18.11 6.29 38.28
CA ILE A 112 -18.67 6.74 39.57
C ILE A 112 -20.12 7.23 39.37
N LYS A 113 -20.38 8.07 38.36
CA LYS A 113 -21.72 8.59 38.07
C LYS A 113 -22.71 7.50 37.66
N LYS A 114 -22.25 6.43 37.00
CA LYS A 114 -23.09 5.27 36.65
C LYS A 114 -23.51 4.47 37.87
N ASN A 115 -22.62 4.33 38.86
CA ASN A 115 -22.88 3.57 40.09
C ASN A 115 -23.60 4.38 41.17
N GLN A 116 -23.70 5.70 41.02
CA GLN A 116 -24.36 6.58 41.99
C GLN A 116 -25.87 6.37 42.05
N THR A 117 -26.40 6.25 43.27
CA THR A 117 -27.84 6.20 43.51
C THR A 117 -28.48 7.57 43.33
N ASP A 118 -29.80 7.61 43.07
CA ASP A 118 -30.48 8.90 42.85
C ASP A 118 -30.42 9.82 44.08
N LYS A 119 -30.45 9.24 45.30
CA LYS A 119 -30.23 9.98 46.55
C LYS A 119 -28.86 10.66 46.58
N GLU A 120 -27.80 9.95 46.19
CA GLU A 120 -26.45 10.52 46.09
C GLU A 120 -26.34 11.60 45.01
N LYS A 121 -27.05 11.44 43.88
CA LYS A 121 -27.14 12.49 42.85
C LYS A 121 -27.79 13.75 43.39
N PHE A 122 -28.93 13.64 44.09
CA PHE A 122 -29.60 14.77 44.74
C PHE A 122 -28.69 15.46 45.76
N LEU A 123 -28.02 14.70 46.63
CA LEU A 123 -27.06 15.25 47.60
C LEU A 123 -25.87 15.93 46.93
N SER A 124 -25.31 15.36 45.85
CA SER A 124 -24.21 15.98 45.11
C SER A 124 -24.58 17.30 44.42
N LYS A 125 -25.87 17.48 44.10
CA LYS A 125 -26.41 18.72 43.53
C LYS A 125 -26.57 19.81 44.59
N LEU A 126 -27.00 19.43 45.80
CA LEU A 126 -27.12 20.34 46.94
C LEU A 126 -25.75 20.69 47.54
N PHE A 127 -24.84 19.71 47.60
CA PHE A 127 -23.52 19.81 48.21
C PHE A 127 -22.45 19.24 47.25
N PRO A 128 -21.92 20.06 46.32
CA PRO A 128 -20.93 19.61 45.36
C PRO A 128 -19.57 19.33 46.02
N LYS A 129 -19.02 18.13 45.77
CA LYS A 129 -17.64 17.79 46.15
C LYS A 129 -16.66 18.37 45.12
N LEU A 130 -16.09 19.53 45.43
CA LEU A 130 -15.10 20.21 44.61
C LEU A 130 -13.77 19.42 44.55
N GLY A 131 -13.00 19.60 43.48
CA GLY A 131 -11.62 19.08 43.37
C GLY A 131 -11.46 17.64 42.89
N SER A 132 -12.55 16.88 42.72
CA SER A 132 -12.53 15.48 42.25
C SER A 132 -11.92 15.27 40.85
N ALA A 133 -11.78 16.35 40.06
CA ALA A 133 -11.23 16.33 38.70
C ALA A 133 -10.09 17.36 38.50
N SER A 134 -9.35 17.68 39.56
CA SER A 134 -8.23 18.61 39.43
C SER A 134 -7.07 17.98 38.66
N ILE A 135 -6.54 18.71 37.68
CA ILE A 135 -5.38 18.31 36.90
C ILE A 135 -4.34 19.43 37.01
N ASN A 136 -3.06 19.08 36.97
CA ASN A 136 -2.00 20.08 37.07
C ASN A 136 -2.04 20.99 35.81
N PRO A 137 -2.22 22.32 35.97
CA PRO A 137 -2.29 23.24 34.82
C PRO A 137 -1.01 23.23 33.99
N LYS A 138 0.15 22.97 34.60
CA LYS A 138 1.42 22.86 33.88
C LYS A 138 1.42 21.69 32.89
N LYS A 139 0.89 20.53 33.29
CA LYS A 139 0.77 19.35 32.41
C LYS A 139 -0.17 19.61 31.24
N LEU A 140 -1.25 20.37 31.45
CA LEU A 140 -2.13 20.79 30.36
C LEU A 140 -1.42 21.70 29.38
N TYR A 141 -0.70 22.71 29.90
CA TYR A 141 0.06 23.62 29.07
C TYR A 141 1.09 22.89 28.20
N GLU A 142 1.84 21.96 28.78
CA GLU A 142 2.81 21.12 28.06
C GLU A 142 2.14 20.24 26.99
N ALA A 143 0.93 19.72 27.25
CA ALA A 143 0.20 18.88 26.30
C ALA A 143 -0.32 19.65 25.06
N PHE A 144 -0.58 20.94 25.19
CA PHE A 144 -0.98 21.83 24.09
C PHE A 144 0.20 22.53 23.42
N SER A 145 1.44 22.15 23.76
CA SER A 145 2.63 22.55 23.02
C SER A 145 2.43 22.29 21.51
N PRO A 146 2.92 23.16 20.61
CA PRO A 146 2.62 23.10 19.18
C PRO A 146 3.11 21.79 18.53
N PHE A 147 2.23 20.78 18.53
CA PHE A 147 2.37 19.56 17.77
C PHE A 147 1.82 19.80 16.36
N ARG A 148 2.61 19.54 15.32
CA ARG A 148 2.14 19.59 13.94
C ARG A 148 1.54 18.23 13.58
N PRO A 149 0.22 18.10 13.45
CA PRO A 149 -0.37 16.84 13.01
C PRO A 149 0.07 16.53 11.58
N PHE A 150 -0.07 15.27 11.18
CA PHE A 150 0.06 14.91 9.78
C PHE A 150 -1.00 15.68 8.98
N MET A 151 -0.54 16.54 8.08
CA MET A 151 -1.37 17.29 7.15
C MET A 151 -1.18 16.71 5.75
N PHE A 152 -2.26 16.68 4.97
CA PHE A 152 -2.16 16.32 3.57
C PHE A 152 -1.59 17.49 2.75
N PRO A 153 -0.72 17.21 1.76
CA PRO A 153 -0.28 18.19 0.78
C PRO A 153 -1.46 18.71 -0.06
N TYR A 154 -1.25 19.85 -0.70
CA TYR A 154 -2.21 20.43 -1.62
C TYR A 154 -2.57 19.45 -2.76
N GLY A 155 -3.86 19.36 -3.08
CA GLY A 155 -4.37 18.51 -4.14
C GLY A 155 -4.68 17.07 -3.75
N GLU A 156 -4.34 16.63 -2.53
CA GLU A 156 -4.82 15.34 -2.02
C GLU A 156 -6.30 15.47 -1.59
N VAL A 157 -7.19 14.80 -2.33
CA VAL A 157 -8.64 14.84 -2.07
C VAL A 157 -9.11 13.57 -1.41
N PHE A 158 -9.73 13.70 -0.24
CA PHE A 158 -10.19 12.59 0.58
C PHE A 158 -10.99 11.52 -0.18
N ASP A 159 -10.52 10.27 -0.08
CA ASP A 159 -11.25 9.07 -0.52
C ASP A 159 -11.33 8.03 0.61
N PHE A 160 -12.47 7.35 0.71
CA PHE A 160 -12.76 6.40 1.78
C PHE A 160 -11.89 5.13 1.71
N THR A 161 -11.30 4.83 0.54
CA THR A 161 -10.40 3.67 0.32
C THR A 161 -8.97 3.94 0.80
N TRP A 162 -8.63 5.17 1.17
CA TRP A 162 -7.26 5.53 1.54
C TRP A 162 -6.73 4.78 2.76
N GLU A 163 -7.60 4.44 3.71
CA GLU A 163 -7.19 3.71 4.91
C GLU A 163 -6.80 2.26 4.60
N THR A 164 -7.33 1.68 3.53
CA THR A 164 -7.02 0.33 3.07
C THR A 164 -5.82 0.28 2.12
N GLU A 165 -5.54 1.35 1.38
CA GLU A 165 -4.59 1.34 0.25
C GLU A 165 -3.19 1.88 0.60
N LYS A 166 -3.03 2.69 1.67
CA LYS A 166 -1.75 3.35 1.99
C LYS A 166 -0.76 2.50 2.80
N LYS A 167 -0.69 1.18 2.57
CA LYS A 167 0.47 0.40 3.03
C LYS A 167 1.57 0.49 1.97
N ARG A 168 2.60 1.30 2.24
CA ARG A 168 3.79 1.38 1.38
C ARG A 168 4.65 0.14 1.64
N TYR A 169 4.67 -0.78 0.69
CA TYR A 169 5.55 -1.95 0.74
C TYR A 169 6.82 -1.67 -0.06
N CYS A 170 7.97 -1.94 0.56
CA CYS A 170 9.25 -1.85 -0.11
C CYS A 170 9.76 -3.27 -0.40
N PRO A 171 10.27 -3.55 -1.61
CA PRO A 171 10.85 -4.85 -1.90
C PRO A 171 12.03 -5.14 -0.96
N GLY A 172 12.14 -6.39 -0.50
CA GLY A 172 13.16 -6.82 0.47
C GLY A 172 12.78 -6.64 1.94
N MET A 173 11.74 -5.86 2.26
CA MET A 173 11.24 -5.69 3.63
C MET A 173 9.96 -6.49 3.82
N LEU A 174 9.95 -7.40 4.80
CA LEU A 174 8.77 -8.17 5.19
C LEU A 174 8.33 -7.75 6.59
N THR A 175 7.03 -7.45 6.75
CA THR A 175 6.44 -7.18 8.07
C THR A 175 6.36 -8.46 8.90
N ASP A 176 6.39 -8.34 10.21
CA ASP A 176 6.33 -9.51 11.10
C ASP A 176 5.00 -10.27 10.97
N GLU A 177 3.91 -9.55 10.69
CA GLU A 177 2.62 -10.16 10.34
C GLU A 177 2.74 -11.09 9.12
N LEU A 178 3.43 -10.64 8.07
CA LEU A 178 3.62 -11.41 6.85
C LEU A 178 4.59 -12.57 7.06
N LYS A 179 5.67 -12.37 7.83
CA LYS A 179 6.60 -13.45 8.20
C LYS A 179 5.87 -14.57 8.94
N LYS A 180 5.03 -14.22 9.92
CA LYS A 180 4.20 -15.19 10.66
C LYS A 180 3.22 -15.92 9.74
N ALA A 181 2.54 -15.20 8.85
CA ALA A 181 1.61 -15.79 7.88
C ALA A 181 2.31 -16.76 6.91
N LEU A 182 3.56 -16.48 6.55
CA LEU A 182 4.40 -17.34 5.71
C LEU A 182 5.06 -18.49 6.49
N GLY A 183 4.87 -18.57 7.82
CA GLY A 183 5.54 -19.57 8.66
C GLY A 183 7.06 -19.35 8.77
N MET A 184 7.54 -18.13 8.53
CA MET A 184 8.96 -17.78 8.64
C MET A 184 9.32 -17.52 10.10
N THR A 185 10.39 -18.17 10.56
CA THR A 185 11.07 -17.82 11.81
C THR A 185 12.03 -16.65 11.60
N GLU A 186 12.60 -16.09 12.66
CA GLU A 186 13.50 -14.92 12.59
C GLU A 186 14.74 -15.15 11.72
N PHE A 187 15.25 -16.39 11.70
CA PHE A 187 16.45 -16.77 10.95
C PHE A 187 16.14 -17.46 9.61
N SER A 188 14.87 -17.70 9.31
CA SER A 188 14.47 -18.42 8.10
C SER A 188 14.50 -17.49 6.90
N PRO A 189 15.10 -17.92 5.76
CA PRO A 189 15.06 -17.12 4.55
C PRO A 189 13.63 -17.05 3.97
N PRO A 190 13.33 -16.03 3.15
CA PRO A 190 12.11 -16.04 2.35
C PRO A 190 12.02 -17.27 1.44
N PRO A 191 10.83 -17.86 1.24
CA PRO A 191 10.67 -19.15 0.56
C PRO A 191 11.10 -19.14 -0.92
N TRP A 192 11.21 -17.96 -1.53
CA TRP A 192 11.65 -17.80 -2.91
C TRP A 192 13.18 -17.66 -3.08
N ILE A 193 13.95 -17.62 -2.00
CA ILE A 193 15.40 -17.37 -2.06
C ILE A 193 16.14 -18.39 -2.95
N PHE A 194 15.79 -19.68 -2.85
CA PHE A 194 16.45 -20.74 -3.60
C PHE A 194 16.19 -20.64 -5.11
N LYS A 195 15.01 -20.15 -5.49
CA LYS A 195 14.70 -19.87 -6.90
C LYS A 195 15.49 -18.66 -7.40
N MET A 196 15.65 -17.62 -6.57
CA MET A 196 16.48 -16.46 -6.90
C MET A 196 17.97 -16.81 -7.00
N GLN A 197 18.48 -17.77 -6.20
CA GLN A 197 19.84 -18.27 -6.36
C GLN A 197 20.05 -19.03 -7.67
N LYS A 198 19.02 -19.72 -8.18
CA LYS A 198 19.10 -20.49 -9.44
C LYS A 198 18.90 -19.62 -10.68
N ILE A 199 17.93 -18.71 -10.64
CA ILE A 199 17.50 -17.90 -11.79
C ILE A 199 18.23 -16.55 -11.81
N GLY A 200 18.53 -16.01 -10.63
CA GLY A 200 19.04 -14.65 -10.44
C GLY A 200 18.04 -13.74 -9.70
N PRO A 201 18.46 -12.52 -9.32
CA PRO A 201 17.60 -11.51 -8.71
C PRO A 201 16.51 -11.02 -9.70
N PRO A 202 15.41 -10.41 -9.20
CA PRO A 202 14.35 -9.87 -10.05
C PRO A 202 14.86 -8.83 -11.07
N PRO A 203 14.51 -8.94 -12.36
CA PRO A 203 15.05 -8.05 -13.40
C PRO A 203 14.60 -6.60 -13.25
N SER A 204 13.42 -6.36 -12.67
CA SER A 204 12.92 -5.00 -12.39
C SER A 204 13.70 -4.27 -11.29
N TYR A 205 14.53 -4.99 -10.52
CA TYR A 205 15.29 -4.46 -9.38
C TYR A 205 16.76 -4.92 -9.45
N PRO A 206 17.54 -4.41 -10.41
CA PRO A 206 18.93 -4.86 -10.60
C PRO A 206 19.83 -4.56 -9.40
N ASP A 207 19.65 -3.39 -8.77
CA ASP A 207 20.49 -2.93 -7.65
C ASP A 207 20.04 -3.44 -6.27
N LEU A 208 18.96 -4.24 -6.22
CA LEU A 208 18.40 -4.71 -4.96
C LEU A 208 19.34 -5.74 -4.32
N LYS A 209 19.82 -5.40 -3.12
CA LYS A 209 20.64 -6.29 -2.30
C LYS A 209 19.75 -7.29 -1.56
N ILE A 210 19.83 -8.54 -1.98
CA ILE A 210 19.12 -9.70 -1.46
C ILE A 210 20.11 -10.55 -0.65
N PRO A 211 19.95 -10.65 0.68
CA PRO A 211 20.79 -11.48 1.53
C PRO A 211 20.76 -12.94 1.06
N GLY A 212 21.93 -13.58 0.96
CA GLY A 212 22.04 -14.96 0.49
C GLY A 212 21.94 -15.13 -1.03
N VAL A 213 21.82 -14.07 -1.83
CA VAL A 213 21.93 -14.14 -3.31
C VAL A 213 23.09 -13.28 -3.81
N ASN A 214 23.03 -11.97 -3.58
CA ASN A 214 24.07 -11.00 -4.00
C ASN A 214 24.62 -10.18 -2.82
N ALA A 215 24.09 -10.38 -1.61
CA ALA A 215 24.59 -9.81 -0.37
C ALA A 215 24.83 -10.92 0.66
N ASN A 216 25.64 -10.62 1.68
CA ASN A 216 25.88 -11.53 2.78
C ASN A 216 24.58 -11.80 3.56
N ILE A 217 24.49 -13.00 4.13
CA ILE A 217 23.38 -13.41 4.98
C ILE A 217 23.31 -12.54 6.25
N PRO A 218 22.12 -12.33 6.85
CA PRO A 218 22.00 -11.68 8.16
C PRO A 218 22.80 -12.39 9.26
N PRO A 219 23.33 -11.66 10.25
CA PRO A 219 24.09 -12.26 11.35
C PRO A 219 23.24 -13.32 12.08
N GLY A 220 23.86 -14.46 12.41
CA GLY A 220 23.21 -15.57 13.11
C GLY A 220 22.53 -16.60 12.21
N CYS A 221 22.43 -16.39 10.90
CA CYS A 221 21.92 -17.41 9.98
C CYS A 221 23.07 -18.16 9.28
N GLN A 222 22.82 -19.39 8.87
CA GLN A 222 23.82 -20.28 8.24
C GLN A 222 23.45 -20.65 6.81
N TYR A 223 24.47 -20.85 5.97
CA TYR A 223 24.32 -21.45 4.64
C TYR A 223 24.00 -22.95 4.78
N GLY A 224 23.30 -23.52 3.78
CA GLY A 224 22.89 -24.92 3.74
C GLY A 224 21.47 -25.12 3.21
N TYR A 225 21.11 -26.37 2.91
CA TYR A 225 19.79 -26.72 2.33
C TYR A 225 18.79 -27.28 3.33
N GLU A 226 19.18 -27.38 4.60
CA GLU A 226 18.27 -27.78 5.68
C GLU A 226 17.22 -26.69 5.96
N PRO A 227 16.12 -27.04 6.66
CA PRO A 227 15.15 -26.05 7.13
C PRO A 227 15.83 -24.87 7.86
N ASN A 228 15.40 -23.65 7.56
CA ASN A 228 15.95 -22.38 8.07
C ASN A 228 17.38 -22.02 7.62
N LYS A 229 18.02 -22.80 6.75
CA LYS A 229 19.32 -22.46 6.16
C LYS A 229 19.15 -21.75 4.81
N TRP A 230 20.14 -20.95 4.44
CA TRP A 230 20.06 -19.96 3.35
C TRP A 230 20.65 -20.42 2.01
N GLY A 231 20.85 -21.73 1.83
CA GLY A 231 21.28 -22.29 0.56
C GLY A 231 22.77 -22.13 0.31
N LYS A 232 23.14 -21.89 -0.95
CA LYS A 232 24.54 -21.85 -1.38
C LYS A 232 25.22 -20.52 -0.98
N PRO A 233 26.48 -20.53 -0.54
CA PRO A 233 27.27 -19.30 -0.40
C PRO A 233 27.38 -18.53 -1.73
N CYS A 234 27.08 -17.22 -1.67
CA CYS A 234 27.13 -16.31 -2.82
C CYS A 234 28.55 -16.10 -3.33
N PHE A 235 29.50 -16.11 -2.38
CA PHE A 235 30.92 -16.06 -2.64
C PHE A 235 31.44 -17.47 -2.39
N VAL A 236 31.82 -18.19 -3.44
CA VAL A 236 32.84 -19.22 -3.27
C VAL A 236 34.11 -18.41 -3.02
N PRO A 237 34.70 -18.41 -1.81
CA PRO A 237 36.07 -17.94 -1.72
C PRO A 237 36.85 -18.85 -2.67
N GLU A 238 37.44 -18.28 -3.73
CA GLU A 238 38.56 -18.96 -4.39
C GLU A 238 39.45 -19.44 -3.25
N GLU A 239 39.68 -20.75 -3.18
CA GLU A 239 40.62 -21.32 -2.23
C GLU A 239 41.89 -20.50 -2.39
N LYS A 240 42.16 -19.60 -1.44
CA LYS A 240 43.48 -19.01 -1.36
C LYS A 240 44.35 -20.21 -1.05
N GLU A 241 45.01 -20.73 -2.08
CA GLU A 241 46.15 -21.61 -1.90
C GLU A 241 47.12 -20.80 -1.03
N GLU A 242 47.02 -20.98 0.29
CA GLU A 242 48.00 -20.47 1.22
C GLU A 242 49.26 -21.28 0.96
N TYR A 243 50.09 -20.78 0.04
CA TYR A 243 51.45 -21.23 -0.12
C TYR A 243 52.17 -20.94 1.20
N ILE A 244 52.24 -21.94 2.08
CA ILE A 244 53.09 -21.90 3.25
C ILE A 244 54.52 -21.88 2.72
N PHE A 245 55.13 -20.68 2.65
CA PHE A 245 56.52 -20.51 2.28
C PHE A 245 57.38 -21.06 3.42
N ASN A 246 57.70 -22.35 3.34
CA ASN A 246 58.61 -22.97 4.28
C ASN A 246 60.05 -22.75 3.80
N LEU A 247 60.80 -21.90 4.51
CA LEU A 247 62.18 -21.51 4.19
C LEU A 247 63.16 -22.70 4.15
N GLU A 248 62.78 -23.87 4.68
CA GLU A 248 63.67 -25.02 4.82
C GLU A 248 63.68 -25.98 3.62
N ASN A 249 62.68 -25.93 2.73
CA ASN A 249 62.57 -26.87 1.61
C ASN A 249 62.53 -26.15 0.26
N GLN A 250 63.61 -25.46 -0.07
CA GLN A 250 63.65 -24.57 -1.23
C GLN A 250 63.68 -25.30 -2.59
N TYR A 251 63.94 -26.62 -2.63
CA TYR A 251 63.99 -27.38 -3.88
C TYR A 251 63.64 -28.86 -3.70
N LEU A 252 62.37 -29.19 -3.45
CA LEU A 252 61.84 -30.50 -3.83
C LEU A 252 60.36 -30.36 -4.25
N SER A 253 60.08 -30.87 -5.44
CA SER A 253 58.79 -30.82 -6.14
C SER A 253 57.57 -30.96 -5.23
N LEU A 254 56.68 -29.98 -5.28
CA LEU A 254 55.38 -29.99 -4.62
C LEU A 254 54.57 -31.19 -5.09
N LYS A 255 54.38 -32.19 -4.23
CA LYS A 255 53.27 -33.14 -4.36
C LYS A 255 52.14 -32.67 -3.44
N PRO A 256 50.89 -32.62 -3.91
CA PRO A 256 49.76 -32.27 -3.04
C PRO A 256 49.66 -33.30 -1.91
N LYS A 257 49.51 -32.81 -0.68
CA LYS A 257 49.30 -33.63 0.51
C LYS A 257 47.96 -34.34 0.34
N LYS A 258 47.94 -35.68 0.32
CA LYS A 258 46.68 -36.44 0.38
C LYS A 258 46.08 -36.28 1.79
N PRO A 259 44.76 -36.19 1.93
CA PRO A 259 44.11 -36.13 3.22
C PRO A 259 44.21 -37.49 3.92
N ASP A 260 44.61 -37.49 5.18
CA ASP A 260 44.51 -38.65 6.07
C ASP A 260 43.04 -38.83 6.50
N ILE A 261 42.62 -40.10 6.59
CA ILE A 261 41.29 -40.57 6.99
C ILE A 261 40.98 -40.15 8.43
#